data_AF-A0A225VDP2-F1
#
_entry.id   AF-A0A225VDP2-F1
#
_cell.length_a   1.000
_cell.length_b   1.000
_cell.length_c   1.000
_cell.angle_alpha   90.00
_cell.angle_beta   90.00
_cell.angle_gamma   90.00
#
_symmetry.space_group_name_H-M   'P 1'
#
loop_
_entity.id
_entity.type
_entity.pdbx_description
1 polymer ?
#
loop_
_entity_poly.entity_id
_entity_poly.type
_entity_poly.pdbx_seq_one_letter_code
_entity_poly.pdbx_strand_id
1 'polypeptide(L)'
;MAKDAAATVPAERRERSPLHFEDEANLFKTVCRTFVRNKTCSRAGCKFVHDKQLCPFFWKTGQCKYGDECRKNHFVTLSDPSTKEDETLTAGCEETEKKKKHTKKQKDKKPKENKPNKDGNTKTDKPKEEAKDAGKQEDKKAKKKRKKKNERRQATKKNTENFEPMTKPVDLRITYDLGSKDDKFSTPLASRDVVLVPNLFSDFKKGELYAKLMHELDNCGIPREQLLKMWHGNDKIDGTHLIVDDHSSWKAKCPTFDLVTDRLKQFFSLDIKATRFNWYKDTSQWKPFHFDAAAVKPHIAAIQNFTVGISFGVTRDAAFEHGKTKTVVSVPQPDGCVYAFAKDTNVIWRHGILQDVPVREEGRISVIAWGWVDNMADIASPAAAAS
;
A
#
# COMPACT_ATOMS: atom_id res chain seq x y z
N MET A 1 -33.32 -64.70 45.32
CA MET A 1 -33.20 -63.22 45.39
C MET A 1 -32.26 -62.91 46.55
N ALA A 2 -31.42 -61.87 46.54
CA ALA A 2 -31.15 -60.86 45.52
C ALA A 2 -29.71 -60.98 44.96
N LYS A 3 -29.24 -60.00 44.18
CA LYS A 3 -27.87 -59.94 43.62
C LYS A 3 -27.03 -58.87 44.34
N ASP A 4 -25.71 -58.96 44.14
CA ASP A 4 -24.68 -58.14 44.79
C ASP A 4 -24.83 -56.63 44.58
N ALA A 5 -24.43 -55.86 45.61
CA ALA A 5 -24.46 -54.42 45.61
C ALA A 5 -23.19 -53.81 44.97
N ALA A 6 -23.23 -53.57 43.66
CA ALA A 6 -22.23 -52.75 42.98
C ALA A 6 -22.54 -51.25 43.18
N ALA A 7 -21.77 -50.58 44.06
CA ALA A 7 -21.90 -49.15 44.27
C ALA A 7 -21.39 -48.36 43.05
N THR A 8 -22.30 -47.87 42.21
CA THR A 8 -21.94 -46.96 41.11
C THR A 8 -21.50 -45.61 41.63
N VAL A 9 -20.19 -45.34 41.55
CA VAL A 9 -19.63 -43.99 41.70
C VAL A 9 -20.32 -43.07 40.69
N PRO A 10 -20.94 -41.95 41.11
CA PRO A 10 -21.51 -40.99 40.19
C PRO A 10 -20.36 -40.38 39.37
N ALA A 11 -20.36 -40.60 38.06
CA ALA A 11 -19.34 -40.07 37.18
C ALA A 11 -19.28 -38.55 37.31
N GLU A 12 -18.08 -38.02 37.58
CA GLU A 12 -17.86 -36.58 37.67
C GLU A 12 -18.43 -35.90 36.43
N ARG A 13 -19.32 -34.92 36.65
CA ARG A 13 -19.66 -33.99 35.58
C ARG A 13 -18.39 -33.21 35.26
N ARG A 14 -17.69 -33.61 34.20
CA ARG A 14 -16.66 -32.78 33.56
C ARG A 14 -17.23 -31.38 33.43
N GLU A 15 -16.68 -30.45 34.21
CA GLU A 15 -17.05 -29.05 34.09
C GLU A 15 -16.83 -28.64 32.63
N ARG A 16 -17.80 -27.94 32.06
CA ARG A 16 -17.60 -27.36 30.74
C ARG A 16 -16.53 -26.30 30.89
N SER A 17 -15.35 -26.57 30.35
CA SER A 17 -14.27 -25.57 30.21
C SER A 17 -14.92 -24.24 29.80
N PRO A 18 -14.70 -23.15 30.55
CA PRO A 18 -15.39 -21.89 30.32
C PRO A 18 -15.35 -21.53 28.84
N LEU A 19 -16.51 -21.25 28.25
CA LEU A 19 -16.55 -20.70 26.91
C LEU A 19 -15.89 -19.33 27.03
N HIS A 20 -14.73 -19.16 26.38
CA HIS A 20 -14.02 -17.89 26.26
C HIS A 20 -14.88 -16.91 25.45
N PHE A 21 -15.94 -16.37 26.05
CA PHE A 21 -16.69 -15.19 25.62
C PHE A 21 -17.55 -14.59 26.77
N GLU A 22 -16.89 -14.28 27.90
CA GLU A 22 -17.41 -13.44 29.01
C GLU A 22 -16.51 -12.20 29.17
N ASP A 23 -16.72 -11.22 28.30
CA ASP A 23 -15.72 -10.21 27.94
C ASP A 23 -16.21 -8.78 28.09
N GLU A 24 -15.25 -7.92 28.45
CA GLU A 24 -15.34 -6.46 28.58
C GLU A 24 -15.75 -5.75 27.28
N ALA A 25 -15.67 -6.42 26.12
CA ALA A 25 -15.97 -5.86 24.80
C ALA A 25 -17.21 -6.44 24.08
N ASN A 26 -17.88 -7.47 24.62
CA ASN A 26 -19.12 -8.09 24.08
C ASN A 26 -19.13 -8.57 22.61
N LEU A 27 -17.99 -8.50 21.89
CA LEU A 27 -17.91 -8.37 20.42
C LEU A 27 -18.60 -9.45 19.56
N PHE A 28 -18.80 -10.66 20.08
CA PHE A 28 -19.43 -11.78 19.35
C PHE A 28 -20.78 -12.24 19.96
N LYS A 29 -21.32 -11.54 20.97
CA LYS A 29 -22.61 -11.90 21.59
C LYS A 29 -23.82 -11.68 20.65
N THR A 30 -23.63 -10.95 19.56
CA THR A 30 -24.61 -10.70 18.48
C THR A 30 -24.71 -11.82 17.44
N VAL A 31 -23.82 -12.83 17.45
CA VAL A 31 -23.69 -13.82 16.36
C VAL A 31 -24.62 -15.03 16.54
N CYS A 32 -25.27 -15.47 15.46
CA CYS A 32 -26.18 -16.62 15.50
C CYS A 32 -25.42 -17.96 15.62
N ARG A 33 -25.39 -18.51 16.84
CA ARG A 33 -24.71 -19.78 17.16
C ARG A 33 -25.14 -20.95 16.26
N THR A 34 -26.43 -21.01 15.90
CA THR A 34 -26.97 -22.03 14.99
C THR A 34 -26.41 -21.86 13.57
N PHE A 35 -26.40 -20.63 13.06
CA PHE A 35 -25.90 -20.33 11.72
C PHE A 35 -24.38 -20.55 11.59
N VAL A 36 -23.57 -20.18 12.58
CA VAL A 36 -22.12 -20.43 12.50
C VAL A 36 -21.79 -21.92 12.49
N ARG A 37 -22.55 -22.74 13.23
CA ARG A 37 -22.35 -24.20 13.30
C ARG A 37 -22.91 -24.96 12.10
N ASN A 38 -24.10 -24.60 11.62
CA ASN A 38 -24.85 -25.36 10.62
C ASN A 38 -24.91 -24.68 9.23
N LYS A 39 -24.47 -23.41 9.11
CA LYS A 39 -24.63 -22.50 7.96
C LYS A 39 -26.07 -22.33 7.43
N THR A 40 -27.04 -22.74 8.24
CA THR A 40 -28.48 -22.53 8.09
C THR A 40 -29.08 -22.13 9.44
N CYS A 41 -30.19 -21.39 9.43
CA CYS A 41 -30.97 -21.10 10.63
C CYS A 41 -32.46 -21.12 10.28
N SER A 42 -33.25 -21.95 10.96
CA SER A 42 -34.69 -22.11 10.72
C SER A 42 -35.57 -21.02 11.35
N ARG A 43 -34.97 -19.92 11.85
CA ARG A 43 -35.68 -18.79 12.43
C ARG A 43 -35.85 -17.69 11.40
N ALA A 44 -37.06 -17.52 10.88
CA ALA A 44 -37.47 -16.30 10.20
C ALA A 44 -37.27 -15.09 11.16
N GLY A 45 -36.69 -13.99 10.68
CA GLY A 45 -36.38 -12.83 11.51
C GLY A 45 -35.38 -13.10 12.65
N CYS A 46 -34.34 -13.90 12.41
CA CYS A 46 -33.33 -14.19 13.43
C CYS A 46 -32.58 -12.92 13.87
N LYS A 47 -32.80 -12.49 15.12
CA LYS A 47 -32.16 -11.30 15.74
C LYS A 47 -30.65 -11.39 16.00
N PHE A 48 -29.94 -12.28 15.32
CA PHE A 48 -28.51 -12.55 15.51
C PHE A 48 -27.81 -12.70 14.15
N VAL A 49 -26.63 -12.10 14.00
CA VAL A 49 -25.92 -11.94 12.71
C VAL A 49 -25.64 -13.30 12.05
N HIS A 50 -25.93 -13.38 10.75
CA HIS A 50 -25.75 -14.55 9.89
C HIS A 50 -24.50 -14.42 8.99
N ASP A 51 -23.34 -14.19 9.60
CA ASP A 51 -22.09 -14.00 8.86
C ASP A 51 -21.66 -15.28 8.10
N LYS A 52 -21.75 -15.21 6.76
CA LYS A 52 -21.37 -16.29 5.84
C LYS A 52 -19.85 -16.52 5.86
N GLN A 53 -19.03 -15.47 6.05
CA GLN A 53 -17.56 -15.48 5.97
C GLN A 53 -16.84 -15.77 7.31
N LEU A 54 -17.46 -15.51 8.46
CA LEU A 54 -16.91 -15.72 9.81
C LEU A 54 -16.27 -17.11 9.97
N CYS A 55 -15.08 -17.13 10.57
CA CYS A 55 -14.32 -18.33 10.88
C CYS A 55 -14.94 -19.11 12.06
N PRO A 56 -15.50 -20.33 11.84
CA PRO A 56 -16.19 -21.07 12.90
C PRO A 56 -15.24 -21.62 13.98
N PHE A 57 -13.94 -21.70 13.69
CA PHE A 57 -12.92 -22.08 14.67
C PHE A 57 -12.62 -20.90 15.59
N PHE A 58 -12.21 -19.75 15.04
CA PHE A 58 -11.93 -18.54 15.83
C PHE A 58 -13.11 -18.14 16.72
N TRP A 59 -14.33 -18.12 16.16
CA TRP A 59 -15.57 -17.84 16.91
C TRP A 59 -15.84 -18.81 18.07
N LYS A 60 -15.37 -20.07 17.98
CA LYS A 60 -15.60 -21.10 19.00
C LYS A 60 -14.51 -21.16 20.07
N THR A 61 -13.26 -20.82 19.72
CA THR A 61 -12.08 -21.07 20.58
C THR A 61 -11.19 -19.85 20.82
N GLY A 62 -11.54 -18.66 20.31
CA GLY A 62 -10.70 -17.44 20.39
C GLY A 62 -9.38 -17.50 19.62
N GLN A 63 -9.07 -18.66 19.02
CA GLN A 63 -7.82 -18.99 18.37
C GLN A 63 -8.11 -19.73 17.06
N CYS A 64 -7.31 -19.46 16.03
CA CYS A 64 -7.36 -20.13 14.74
C CYS A 64 -5.97 -20.60 14.33
N LYS A 65 -5.85 -21.87 13.92
CA LYS A 65 -4.59 -22.50 13.48
C LYS A 65 -3.96 -21.91 12.20
N TYR A 66 -4.53 -20.86 11.63
CA TYR A 66 -4.03 -20.14 10.47
C TYR A 66 -3.60 -18.70 10.78
N GLY A 67 -3.76 -18.24 12.04
CA GLY A 67 -3.45 -16.85 12.42
C GLY A 67 -4.09 -15.83 11.48
N ASP A 68 -3.33 -14.81 11.12
CA ASP A 68 -3.77 -13.73 10.22
C ASP A 68 -3.79 -14.14 8.73
N GLU A 69 -3.26 -15.32 8.37
CA GLU A 69 -3.41 -15.91 7.02
C GLU A 69 -4.78 -16.61 6.82
N CYS A 70 -5.70 -16.52 7.79
CA CYS A 70 -6.99 -17.18 7.67
C CYS A 70 -7.89 -16.56 6.59
N ARG A 71 -8.30 -17.37 5.61
CA ARG A 71 -9.24 -16.99 4.53
C ARG A 71 -10.70 -16.79 5.00
N LYS A 72 -10.92 -16.47 6.27
CA LYS A 72 -12.23 -16.30 6.93
C LYS A 72 -12.11 -15.29 8.05
N ASN A 73 -13.13 -14.44 8.20
CA ASN A 73 -13.07 -13.31 9.11
C ASN A 73 -12.89 -13.78 10.57
N HIS A 74 -11.96 -13.15 11.29
CA HIS A 74 -11.76 -13.29 12.74
C HIS A 74 -12.49 -12.20 13.53
N PHE A 75 -13.43 -11.52 12.87
CA PHE A 75 -14.31 -10.48 13.39
C PHE A 75 -15.70 -10.70 12.76
N VAL A 76 -16.73 -10.09 13.34
CA VAL A 76 -18.10 -10.16 12.81
C VAL A 76 -18.29 -9.07 11.76
N THR A 77 -18.62 -9.40 10.51
CA THR A 77 -19.16 -8.39 9.58
C THR A 77 -20.62 -8.15 9.93
N LEU A 78 -20.96 -6.93 10.37
CA LEU A 78 -22.33 -6.52 10.64
C LEU A 78 -23.08 -6.24 9.33
N SER A 79 -23.56 -7.30 8.68
CA SER A 79 -24.58 -7.18 7.62
C SER A 79 -25.95 -6.96 8.26
N ASP A 80 -26.63 -5.88 7.88
CA ASP A 80 -27.95 -5.50 8.40
C ASP A 80 -29.02 -6.58 8.05
N PRO A 81 -29.84 -7.07 9.01
CA PRO A 81 -30.82 -8.14 8.76
C PRO A 81 -32.00 -7.83 7.80
N SER A 82 -31.98 -6.70 7.09
CA SER A 82 -33.14 -6.18 6.32
C SER A 82 -33.15 -6.54 4.82
N THR A 83 -32.00 -6.85 4.21
CA THR A 83 -31.93 -7.15 2.76
C THR A 83 -32.40 -8.58 2.45
N LYS A 84 -33.53 -8.70 1.74
CA LYS A 84 -33.93 -9.95 1.08
C LYS A 84 -32.99 -10.20 -0.11
N GLU A 85 -32.31 -11.35 -0.10
CA GLU A 85 -31.56 -11.84 -1.26
C GLU A 85 -32.57 -12.30 -2.33
N ASP A 86 -32.39 -11.89 -3.59
CA ASP A 86 -33.11 -12.42 -4.75
C ASP A 86 -32.07 -12.84 -5.80
N GLU A 87 -31.92 -14.16 -6.01
CA GLU A 87 -30.78 -14.75 -6.73
C GLU A 87 -31.07 -14.90 -8.23
N THR A 88 -30.40 -14.11 -9.07
CA THR A 88 -30.30 -14.37 -10.52
C THR A 88 -28.84 -14.39 -11.00
N LEU A 89 -28.09 -15.40 -10.54
CA LEU A 89 -26.79 -15.75 -11.10
C LEU A 89 -26.96 -16.67 -12.32
N THR A 90 -27.01 -16.10 -13.52
CA THR A 90 -26.79 -16.86 -14.77
C THR A 90 -25.29 -17.04 -15.02
N ALA A 91 -24.85 -18.30 -15.10
CA ALA A 91 -23.45 -18.64 -15.32
C ALA A 91 -23.05 -18.47 -16.80
N GLY A 92 -21.78 -18.16 -17.05
CA GLY A 92 -21.27 -17.95 -18.41
C GLY A 92 -19.75 -17.88 -18.50
N CYS A 93 -19.04 -18.96 -18.17
CA CYS A 93 -17.78 -19.35 -18.83
C CYS A 93 -17.27 -20.72 -18.35
N GLU A 94 -17.68 -21.77 -19.05
CA GLU A 94 -16.69 -22.76 -19.52
C GLU A 94 -15.91 -22.09 -20.70
N GLU A 95 -14.73 -22.51 -21.13
CA GLU A 95 -14.07 -23.81 -20.99
C GLU A 95 -12.54 -23.63 -21.04
N THR A 96 -11.75 -24.53 -20.44
CA THR A 96 -10.34 -24.72 -20.80
C THR A 96 -9.80 -26.08 -20.34
N GLU A 97 -9.15 -26.81 -21.24
CA GLU A 97 -8.91 -28.24 -21.06
C GLU A 97 -7.78 -28.65 -20.09
N LYS A 98 -7.83 -29.91 -19.68
CA LYS A 98 -6.91 -30.54 -18.74
C LYS A 98 -5.84 -31.40 -19.43
N LYS A 99 -4.57 -30.97 -19.29
CA LYS A 99 -3.52 -31.74 -18.56
C LYS A 99 -3.12 -33.13 -19.10
N LYS A 100 -1.84 -33.27 -19.51
CA LYS A 100 -0.82 -34.22 -18.95
C LYS A 100 0.56 -34.03 -19.61
N LYS A 101 1.62 -33.67 -18.85
CA LYS A 101 2.65 -34.56 -18.22
C LYS A 101 3.61 -35.23 -19.24
N HIS A 102 4.88 -34.80 -19.35
CA HIS A 102 6.08 -35.18 -18.55
C HIS A 102 7.05 -36.07 -19.39
N THR A 103 8.35 -36.30 -19.09
CA THR A 103 9.13 -36.19 -17.82
C THR A 103 10.65 -36.04 -18.03
N LYS A 104 11.36 -35.23 -17.20
CA LYS A 104 12.78 -35.33 -16.73
C LYS A 104 13.92 -35.43 -17.81
N LYS A 105 15.21 -35.22 -17.52
CA LYS A 105 16.00 -35.20 -16.26
C LYS A 105 17.21 -34.22 -16.35
N GLN A 106 17.88 -33.93 -15.23
CA GLN A 106 19.06 -33.03 -15.13
C GLN A 106 20.40 -33.73 -15.42
N LYS A 107 21.44 -32.98 -15.84
CA LYS A 107 22.70 -32.84 -15.04
C LYS A 107 23.67 -31.75 -15.55
N ASP A 108 24.68 -31.46 -14.73
CA ASP A 108 25.59 -30.30 -14.76
C ASP A 108 26.90 -30.51 -15.53
N LYS A 109 27.59 -29.41 -15.92
CA LYS A 109 29.03 -29.19 -15.63
C LYS A 109 29.54 -27.76 -15.91
N LYS A 110 30.69 -27.42 -15.29
CA LYS A 110 31.41 -26.13 -15.33
C LYS A 110 32.06 -25.82 -16.70
N PRO A 111 32.42 -24.54 -16.97
CA PRO A 111 33.21 -24.14 -18.14
C PRO A 111 34.72 -24.41 -17.96
N LYS A 112 35.48 -24.20 -19.04
CA LYS A 112 36.96 -24.04 -19.03
C LYS A 112 37.37 -22.87 -19.94
N GLU A 113 38.42 -22.18 -19.53
CA GLU A 113 39.14 -21.20 -20.35
C GLU A 113 40.17 -21.90 -21.25
N ASN A 114 40.49 -21.31 -22.42
CA ASN A 114 41.83 -20.77 -22.66
C ASN A 114 42.00 -20.06 -24.02
N LYS A 115 42.81 -19.00 -23.99
CA LYS A 115 43.53 -18.35 -25.11
C LYS A 115 44.95 -18.98 -25.22
N PRO A 116 45.85 -18.52 -26.11
CA PRO A 116 45.70 -18.14 -27.52
C PRO A 116 46.81 -18.73 -28.43
N ASN A 117 46.64 -18.66 -29.75
CA ASN A 117 47.58 -18.08 -30.74
C ASN A 117 46.99 -18.31 -32.16
N LYS A 118 47.12 -17.44 -33.18
CA LYS A 118 48.16 -16.47 -33.61
C LYS A 118 49.22 -17.13 -34.50
N ASP A 119 49.59 -16.39 -35.55
CA ASP A 119 50.56 -16.70 -36.60
C ASP A 119 50.11 -17.83 -37.56
N GLY A 120 50.37 -17.77 -38.87
CA GLY A 120 50.94 -16.67 -39.67
C GLY A 120 51.52 -17.19 -41.00
N ASN A 121 51.52 -16.33 -42.05
CA ASN A 121 52.14 -16.59 -43.36
C ASN A 121 51.48 -17.73 -44.21
N THR A 122 51.57 -17.81 -45.54
CA THR A 122 52.20 -16.92 -46.55
C THR A 122 51.37 -16.92 -47.85
N LYS A 123 51.77 -16.07 -48.81
CA LYS A 123 51.45 -16.16 -50.26
C LYS A 123 51.86 -17.55 -50.83
N THR A 124 51.44 -18.01 -52.00
CA THR A 124 50.88 -17.36 -53.23
C THR A 124 49.54 -18.05 -53.66
N ASP A 125 49.04 -18.21 -54.90
CA ASP A 125 49.48 -17.86 -56.26
C ASP A 125 48.34 -17.74 -57.32
N LYS A 126 48.72 -17.60 -58.60
CA LYS A 126 47.90 -17.56 -59.83
C LYS A 126 48.76 -18.06 -61.03
N PRO A 127 48.25 -18.12 -62.29
CA PRO A 127 46.89 -18.31 -62.80
C PRO A 127 46.79 -19.43 -63.88
N LYS A 128 45.59 -19.74 -64.41
CA LYS A 128 45.28 -19.79 -65.87
C LYS A 128 43.81 -20.14 -66.19
N GLU A 129 43.35 -19.56 -67.31
CA GLU A 129 42.48 -20.02 -68.42
C GLU A 129 41.36 -21.07 -68.24
N GLU A 130 40.21 -21.01 -68.95
CA GLU A 130 39.60 -19.93 -69.79
C GLU A 130 38.37 -19.31 -69.05
N ALA A 131 37.08 -19.28 -69.44
CA ALA A 131 36.37 -19.64 -70.68
C ALA A 131 35.29 -18.59 -71.06
N LYS A 132 35.01 -18.49 -72.37
CA LYS A 132 34.07 -17.56 -73.02
C LYS A 132 32.60 -17.59 -72.53
N ASP A 133 32.08 -16.36 -72.37
CA ASP A 133 30.74 -15.82 -72.70
C ASP A 133 29.61 -16.79 -73.12
N ALA A 134 28.47 -16.70 -72.40
CA ALA A 134 27.15 -17.07 -72.93
C ALA A 134 26.00 -16.27 -72.26
N GLY A 135 25.14 -15.66 -73.07
CA GLY A 135 23.69 -15.56 -72.79
C GLY A 135 23.19 -14.50 -71.78
N LYS A 136 23.01 -13.25 -72.24
CA LYS A 136 22.31 -12.18 -71.50
C LYS A 136 20.81 -12.48 -71.23
N GLN A 137 20.45 -13.25 -70.20
CA GLN A 137 19.03 -13.35 -69.75
C GLN A 137 18.75 -13.34 -68.23
N GLU A 138 19.67 -13.72 -67.36
CA GLU A 138 19.37 -13.86 -65.91
C GLU A 138 19.33 -12.54 -65.12
N ASP A 139 20.14 -11.55 -65.53
CA ASP A 139 20.50 -10.37 -64.72
C ASP A 139 19.29 -9.52 -64.28
N LYS A 140 18.24 -9.43 -65.13
CA LYS A 140 16.99 -8.71 -64.80
C LYS A 140 16.14 -9.43 -63.73
N LYS A 141 16.18 -10.77 -63.63
CA LYS A 141 15.56 -11.51 -62.52
C LYS A 141 16.42 -11.43 -61.25
N ALA A 142 17.74 -11.51 -61.38
CA ALA A 142 18.68 -11.41 -60.26
C ALA A 142 18.59 -10.05 -59.54
N LYS A 143 18.61 -8.92 -60.27
CA LYS A 143 18.44 -7.58 -59.68
C LYS A 143 17.08 -7.36 -59.03
N LYS A 144 15.97 -7.84 -59.62
CA LYS A 144 14.62 -7.75 -59.00
C LYS A 144 14.51 -8.61 -57.72
N LYS A 145 15.09 -9.81 -57.68
CA LYS A 145 15.17 -10.63 -56.46
C LYS A 145 16.07 -10.00 -55.38
N ARG A 146 17.22 -9.43 -55.75
CA ARG A 146 18.11 -8.73 -54.80
C ARG A 146 17.43 -7.50 -54.18
N LYS A 147 16.76 -6.65 -54.97
CA LYS A 147 16.06 -5.45 -54.44
C LYS A 147 14.96 -5.83 -53.43
N LYS A 148 14.07 -6.76 -53.79
CA LYS A 148 13.03 -7.28 -52.86
C LYS A 148 13.55 -8.04 -51.63
N LYS A 149 14.83 -8.46 -51.59
CA LYS A 149 15.40 -9.14 -50.41
C LYS A 149 15.95 -8.16 -49.37
N ASN A 150 16.31 -6.92 -49.74
CA ASN A 150 16.66 -5.87 -48.78
C ASN A 150 15.42 -5.24 -48.13
N GLU A 151 14.33 -5.05 -48.90
CA GLU A 151 13.07 -4.43 -48.45
C GLU A 151 12.34 -5.21 -47.32
N ARG A 152 12.78 -6.44 -46.99
CA ARG A 152 12.18 -7.30 -45.95
C ARG A 152 12.96 -7.40 -44.63
N ARG A 153 14.10 -6.70 -44.49
CA ARG A 153 14.67 -6.45 -43.15
C ARG A 153 14.09 -5.15 -42.61
N GLN A 154 12.91 -5.23 -41.98
CA GLN A 154 12.50 -4.21 -41.02
C GLN A 154 13.63 -4.06 -40.01
N ALA A 155 14.16 -2.84 -39.85
CA ALA A 155 15.13 -2.57 -38.82
C ALA A 155 14.46 -2.86 -37.47
N THR A 156 15.04 -3.75 -36.67
CA THR A 156 14.56 -4.05 -35.32
C THR A 156 14.59 -2.76 -34.52
N LYS A 157 13.41 -2.18 -34.26
CA LYS A 157 13.27 -0.90 -33.56
C LYS A 157 13.89 -1.06 -32.17
N LYS A 158 15.03 -0.42 -31.94
CA LYS A 158 15.68 -0.43 -30.62
C LYS A 158 14.73 0.21 -29.61
N ASN A 159 14.59 -0.43 -28.46
CA ASN A 159 13.85 0.08 -27.30
C ASN A 159 14.71 0.99 -26.40
N THR A 160 16.01 1.09 -26.67
CA THR A 160 16.95 2.00 -26.01
C THR A 160 17.34 3.09 -26.99
N GLU A 161 16.95 4.33 -26.70
CA GLU A 161 17.11 5.48 -27.60
C GLU A 161 18.29 6.40 -27.19
N ASN A 162 18.63 6.50 -25.90
CA ASN A 162 19.84 7.18 -25.40
C ASN A 162 20.70 6.23 -24.55
N PHE A 163 22.02 6.46 -24.56
CA PHE A 163 23.04 5.77 -23.76
C PHE A 163 23.88 6.75 -22.90
N GLU A 164 23.66 8.06 -23.03
CA GLU A 164 24.23 9.07 -22.14
C GLU A 164 23.63 8.93 -20.72
N PRO A 165 24.44 8.85 -19.65
CA PRO A 165 23.91 8.77 -18.30
C PRO A 165 23.13 10.03 -17.89
N MET A 166 21.96 9.85 -17.27
CA MET A 166 21.21 10.97 -16.69
C MET A 166 21.93 11.50 -15.45
N THR A 167 22.59 12.65 -15.59
CA THR A 167 23.31 13.35 -14.52
C THR A 167 22.51 14.47 -13.86
N LYS A 168 21.45 14.97 -14.53
CA LYS A 168 20.55 15.98 -13.94
C LYS A 168 19.80 15.38 -12.74
N PRO A 169 19.45 16.19 -11.71
CA PRO A 169 18.59 15.74 -10.62
C PRO A 169 17.27 15.14 -11.08
N VAL A 170 16.76 14.15 -10.34
CA VAL A 170 15.40 13.64 -10.47
C VAL A 170 14.40 14.64 -9.90
N ASP A 171 13.19 14.70 -10.47
CA ASP A 171 12.15 15.64 -10.02
C ASP A 171 11.38 15.15 -8.78
N LEU A 172 11.47 13.85 -8.48
CA LEU A 172 10.97 13.20 -7.26
C LEU A 172 11.86 11.98 -6.97
N ARG A 173 12.28 11.77 -5.71
CA ARG A 173 12.96 10.54 -5.27
C ARG A 173 12.12 9.84 -4.21
N ILE A 174 11.53 8.69 -4.55
CA ILE A 174 10.89 7.84 -3.54
C ILE A 174 11.97 6.98 -2.89
N THR A 175 12.03 7.01 -1.57
CA THR A 175 12.93 6.21 -0.73
C THR A 175 12.15 5.64 0.46
N TYR A 176 12.77 4.76 1.24
CA TYR A 176 12.14 4.15 2.41
C TYR A 176 13.13 3.93 3.55
N ASP A 177 12.59 3.71 4.74
CA ASP A 177 13.30 3.15 5.89
C ASP A 177 12.36 2.11 6.54
N LEU A 178 12.90 0.99 7.02
CA LEU A 178 12.11 -0.10 7.61
C LEU A 178 12.15 -0.12 9.14
N GLY A 179 12.83 0.85 9.75
CA GLY A 179 13.23 0.84 11.15
C GLY A 179 14.65 0.31 11.31
N SER A 180 15.47 1.07 12.02
CA SER A 180 16.74 0.58 12.57
C SER A 180 16.51 -0.09 13.93
N LYS A 181 17.54 -0.72 14.50
CA LYS A 181 17.46 -1.36 15.83
C LYS A 181 17.22 -0.39 16.99
N ASP A 182 17.44 0.90 16.74
CA ASP A 182 17.43 1.98 17.72
C ASP A 182 16.22 2.93 17.54
N ASP A 183 15.20 2.48 16.78
CA ASP A 183 13.99 3.23 16.38
C ASP A 183 14.28 4.64 15.84
N LYS A 184 15.34 4.77 15.05
CA LYS A 184 15.73 6.01 14.37
C LYS A 184 15.80 5.85 12.86
N PHE A 185 15.42 6.92 12.17
CA PHE A 185 15.58 7.10 10.74
C PHE A 185 17.07 7.12 10.38
N SER A 186 17.43 6.35 9.34
CA SER A 186 18.81 6.02 8.98
C SER A 186 19.12 6.25 7.49
N THR A 187 18.09 6.26 6.64
CA THR A 187 18.20 6.53 5.20
C THR A 187 18.65 7.98 4.91
N PRO A 188 19.73 8.20 4.13
CA PRO A 188 20.21 9.56 3.82
C PRO A 188 19.21 10.43 3.05
N LEU A 189 18.70 11.47 3.72
CA LEU A 189 17.64 12.35 3.25
C LEU A 189 18.13 13.43 2.29
N ALA A 190 17.32 13.73 1.27
CA ALA A 190 17.57 14.83 0.34
C ALA A 190 16.31 15.68 0.11
N SER A 191 16.50 16.92 -0.37
CA SER A 191 15.44 17.94 -0.46
C SER A 191 14.25 17.58 -1.38
N ARG A 192 14.42 16.63 -2.31
CA ARG A 192 13.39 16.12 -3.24
C ARG A 192 12.84 14.73 -2.88
N ASP A 193 12.97 14.32 -1.62
CA ASP A 193 12.52 13.02 -1.17
C ASP A 193 11.00 12.95 -0.90
N VAL A 194 10.46 11.77 -1.17
CA VAL A 194 9.32 11.17 -0.48
C VAL A 194 9.85 9.94 0.25
N VAL A 195 9.67 9.89 1.57
CA VAL A 195 10.13 8.80 2.43
C VAL A 195 8.93 7.96 2.85
N LEU A 196 9.04 6.65 2.75
CA LEU A 196 8.04 5.69 3.23
C LEU A 196 8.59 4.93 4.45
N VAL A 197 7.82 4.87 5.54
CA VAL A 197 8.17 4.10 6.75
C VAL A 197 6.99 3.22 7.13
N PRO A 198 6.89 2.00 6.58
CA PRO A 198 5.70 1.15 6.73
C PRO A 198 5.60 0.46 8.09
N ASN A 199 6.72 0.35 8.82
CA ASN A 199 6.83 -0.50 10.03
C ASN A 199 6.77 0.28 11.35
N LEU A 200 6.77 1.62 11.35
CA LEU A 200 6.98 2.42 12.58
C LEU A 200 5.88 2.23 13.65
N PHE A 201 4.73 1.69 13.27
CA PHE A 201 3.62 1.35 14.18
C PHE A 201 3.18 -0.12 14.04
N SER A 202 4.03 -1.02 13.51
CA SER A 202 3.71 -2.44 13.32
C SER A 202 3.72 -3.28 14.61
N ASP A 203 4.10 -2.68 15.74
CA ASP A 203 3.92 -3.20 17.10
C ASP A 203 2.46 -3.14 17.59
N PHE A 204 1.64 -2.28 16.99
CA PHE A 204 0.20 -2.19 17.27
C PHE A 204 -0.61 -3.12 16.38
N LYS A 205 -1.77 -3.58 16.87
CA LYS A 205 -2.69 -4.38 16.05
C LYS A 205 -3.40 -3.48 15.04
N LYS A 206 -3.70 -4.03 13.86
CA LYS A 206 -4.40 -3.29 12.81
C LYS A 206 -5.71 -2.67 13.32
N GLY A 207 -5.85 -1.36 13.18
CA GLY A 207 -7.00 -0.56 13.61
C GLY A 207 -7.00 -0.18 15.09
N GLU A 208 -6.03 -0.63 15.89
CA GLU A 208 -5.97 -0.35 17.34
C GLU A 208 -5.77 1.14 17.63
N LEU A 209 -4.81 1.78 16.95
CA LEU A 209 -4.57 3.22 17.09
C LEU A 209 -5.72 4.06 16.52
N TYR A 210 -6.38 3.60 15.45
CA TYR A 210 -7.60 4.24 14.96
C TYR A 210 -8.70 4.24 16.03
N ALA A 211 -8.96 3.08 16.65
CA ALA A 211 -9.98 2.94 17.68
C ALA A 211 -9.67 3.77 18.93
N LYS A 212 -8.40 3.75 19.39
CA LYS A 212 -7.94 4.57 20.52
C LYS A 212 -8.12 6.07 20.27
N LEU A 213 -7.64 6.58 19.13
CA LEU A 213 -7.75 8.00 18.78
C LEU A 213 -9.22 8.46 18.68
N MET A 214 -10.10 7.67 18.05
CA MET A 214 -11.53 8.01 17.99
C MET A 214 -12.19 7.97 19.38
N HIS A 215 -11.89 6.96 20.20
CA HIS A 215 -12.41 6.87 21.57
C HIS A 215 -11.95 8.03 22.45
N GLU A 216 -10.68 8.44 22.35
CA GLU A 216 -10.13 9.58 23.09
C GLU A 216 -10.75 10.91 22.64
N LEU A 217 -10.98 11.13 21.35
CA LEU A 217 -11.72 12.29 20.84
C LEU A 217 -13.16 12.32 21.36
N ASP A 218 -13.86 11.18 21.34
CA ASP A 218 -15.25 11.08 21.81
C ASP A 218 -15.39 11.30 23.33
N ASN A 219 -14.33 11.05 24.10
CA ASN A 219 -14.27 11.24 25.55
C ASN A 219 -13.45 12.47 25.99
N CYS A 220 -13.04 13.35 25.08
CA CYS A 220 -12.20 14.51 25.41
C CYS A 220 -12.95 15.62 26.19
N GLY A 221 -14.27 15.51 26.33
CA GLY A 221 -15.13 16.48 27.02
C GLY A 221 -15.60 17.65 26.14
N ILE A 222 -15.31 17.63 24.83
CA ILE A 222 -15.76 18.64 23.86
C ILE A 222 -16.75 17.97 22.89
N PRO A 223 -17.96 18.50 22.68
CA PRO A 223 -18.92 17.93 21.73
C PRO A 223 -18.38 17.88 20.29
N ARG A 224 -18.70 16.81 19.54
CA ARG A 224 -18.15 16.56 18.20
C ARG A 224 -18.40 17.72 17.23
N GLU A 225 -19.54 18.37 17.31
CA GLU A 225 -19.95 19.51 16.47
C GLU A 225 -19.19 20.82 16.77
N GLN A 226 -18.50 20.90 17.92
CA GLN A 226 -17.58 21.99 18.26
C GLN A 226 -16.13 21.61 17.92
N LEU A 227 -15.80 20.33 18.13
CA LEU A 227 -14.48 19.75 18.01
C LEU A 227 -14.05 19.48 16.56
N LEU A 228 -14.98 19.04 15.70
CA LEU A 228 -14.74 18.62 14.33
C LEU A 228 -15.24 19.66 13.33
N LYS A 229 -14.36 20.15 12.47
CA LYS A 229 -14.65 21.18 11.47
C LYS A 229 -14.45 20.62 10.07
N MET A 230 -15.39 20.85 9.15
CA MET A 230 -15.17 20.52 7.73
C MET A 230 -14.08 21.43 7.13
N TRP A 231 -13.27 20.87 6.24
CA TRP A 231 -12.09 21.53 5.70
C TRP A 231 -12.04 21.50 4.17
N HIS A 232 -11.39 22.52 3.58
CA HIS A 232 -11.44 22.85 2.15
C HIS A 232 -12.87 23.10 1.60
N GLY A 233 -13.76 23.63 2.44
CA GLY A 233 -15.06 24.17 2.01
C GLY A 233 -14.93 25.41 1.13
N ASN A 234 -16.01 25.74 0.42
CA ASN A 234 -16.16 26.93 -0.43
C ASN A 234 -17.65 27.26 -0.64
N ASP A 235 -17.95 28.09 -1.65
CA ASP A 235 -19.29 28.52 -2.05
C ASP A 235 -20.23 27.38 -2.54
N LYS A 236 -19.72 26.17 -2.72
CA LYS A 236 -20.42 25.02 -3.35
C LYS A 236 -20.38 23.74 -2.52
N ILE A 237 -19.38 23.56 -1.64
CA ILE A 237 -19.24 22.41 -0.74
C ILE A 237 -18.85 22.86 0.67
N ASP A 238 -19.43 22.24 1.69
CA ASP A 238 -19.07 22.44 3.11
C ASP A 238 -17.62 22.02 3.40
N GLY A 239 -17.13 20.99 2.71
CA GLY A 239 -15.72 20.62 2.65
C GLY A 239 -15.49 19.24 2.06
N THR A 240 -14.23 18.78 2.09
CA THR A 240 -13.82 17.50 1.50
C THR A 240 -13.52 16.42 2.54
N HIS A 241 -13.23 16.82 3.79
CA HIS A 241 -12.95 15.96 4.95
C HIS A 241 -13.07 16.77 6.26
N LEU A 242 -13.00 16.10 7.41
CA LEU A 242 -13.02 16.73 8.74
C LEU A 242 -11.59 16.96 9.26
N ILE A 243 -11.41 18.00 10.08
CA ILE A 243 -10.25 18.19 10.95
C ILE A 243 -10.69 18.33 12.40
N VAL A 244 -9.80 18.01 13.34
CA VAL A 244 -10.00 18.35 14.76
C VAL A 244 -9.47 19.77 15.00
N ASP A 245 -10.18 20.56 15.80
CA ASP A 245 -9.83 21.96 16.05
C ASP A 245 -8.56 22.14 16.90
N ASP A 246 -7.45 22.51 16.24
CA ASP A 246 -6.17 22.80 16.90
C ASP A 246 -6.21 23.95 17.93
N HIS A 247 -7.27 24.78 17.91
CA HIS A 247 -7.48 25.85 18.89
C HIS A 247 -8.18 25.40 20.17
N SER A 248 -8.61 24.13 20.25
CA SER A 248 -9.31 23.58 21.41
C SER A 248 -8.42 22.64 22.24
N SER A 249 -8.78 22.39 23.50
CA SER A 249 -7.95 21.70 24.49
C SER A 249 -7.87 20.16 24.35
N TRP A 250 -8.43 19.59 23.29
CA TRP A 250 -8.61 18.15 23.10
C TRP A 250 -7.32 17.32 23.23
N LYS A 251 -6.17 17.85 22.81
CA LYS A 251 -4.87 17.13 22.83
C LYS A 251 -4.51 16.68 24.25
N ALA A 252 -4.79 17.51 25.26
CA ALA A 252 -4.59 17.19 26.67
C ALA A 252 -5.51 16.08 27.23
N LYS A 253 -6.37 15.48 26.38
CA LYS A 253 -7.21 14.31 26.65
C LYS A 253 -7.03 13.18 25.63
N CYS A 254 -6.08 13.32 24.70
CA CYS A 254 -5.81 12.35 23.63
C CYS A 254 -4.35 11.83 23.69
N PRO A 255 -3.97 11.07 24.74
CA PRO A 255 -2.60 10.60 24.93
C PRO A 255 -2.10 9.68 23.79
N THR A 256 -2.98 9.05 23.00
CA THR A 256 -2.57 8.31 21.81
C THR A 256 -2.10 9.26 20.69
N PHE A 257 -2.58 10.50 20.63
CA PHE A 257 -2.05 11.50 19.69
C PHE A 257 -0.64 11.96 20.08
N ASP A 258 -0.39 12.15 21.37
CA ASP A 258 0.94 12.48 21.89
C ASP A 258 1.91 11.31 21.65
N LEU A 259 1.53 10.06 21.96
CA LEU A 259 2.29 8.84 21.64
C LEU A 259 2.68 8.77 20.16
N VAL A 260 1.73 9.03 19.26
CA VAL A 260 1.97 9.00 17.80
C VAL A 260 2.94 10.11 17.39
N THR A 261 2.74 11.34 17.86
CA THR A 261 3.58 12.49 17.45
C THR A 261 4.97 12.46 18.07
N ASP A 262 5.13 12.01 19.32
CA ASP A 262 6.44 11.78 19.93
C ASP A 262 7.21 10.64 19.25
N ARG A 263 6.56 9.55 18.80
CA ARG A 263 7.26 8.51 18.03
C ARG A 263 7.75 9.03 16.67
N LEU A 264 6.95 9.84 15.96
CA LEU A 264 7.41 10.50 14.72
C LEU A 264 8.60 11.44 14.98
N LYS A 265 8.54 12.24 16.06
CA LYS A 265 9.60 13.14 16.51
C LYS A 265 10.89 12.40 16.84
N GLN A 266 10.82 11.31 17.60
CA GLN A 266 11.98 10.50 17.97
C GLN A 266 12.59 9.81 16.73
N PHE A 267 11.76 9.20 15.88
CA PHE A 267 12.22 8.47 14.70
C PHE A 267 12.95 9.37 13.71
N PHE A 268 12.33 10.46 13.28
CA PHE A 268 12.91 11.38 12.29
C PHE A 268 13.89 12.40 12.90
N SER A 269 14.07 12.43 14.23
CA SER A 269 14.69 13.56 14.94
C SER A 269 14.05 14.91 14.57
N LEU A 270 12.72 14.91 14.43
CA LEU A 270 11.92 16.01 13.89
C LEU A 270 11.55 17.03 14.98
N ASP A 271 12.04 18.25 14.81
CA ASP A 271 11.64 19.42 15.60
C ASP A 271 10.27 19.93 15.12
N ILE A 272 9.20 19.32 15.65
CA ILE A 272 7.80 19.59 15.30
C ILE A 272 7.42 21.03 15.65
N LYS A 273 6.99 21.80 14.64
CA LYS A 273 6.46 23.16 14.80
C LYS A 273 4.94 23.24 14.77
N ALA A 274 4.28 22.30 14.09
CA ALA A 274 2.82 22.22 14.05
C ALA A 274 2.35 20.78 13.81
N THR A 275 1.12 20.47 14.24
CA THR A 275 0.45 19.19 13.99
C THR A 275 -0.98 19.41 13.51
N ARG A 276 -1.57 18.43 12.81
CA ARG A 276 -2.98 18.42 12.39
C ARG A 276 -3.54 17.01 12.43
N PHE A 277 -4.69 16.84 13.07
CA PHE A 277 -5.52 15.65 12.94
C PHE A 277 -6.54 15.86 11.82
N ASN A 278 -6.58 14.95 10.86
CA ASN A 278 -7.54 14.92 9.76
C ASN A 278 -8.33 13.60 9.86
N TRP A 279 -9.65 13.65 9.72
CA TRP A 279 -10.53 12.49 9.71
C TRP A 279 -11.34 12.42 8.42
N TYR A 280 -11.31 11.25 7.80
CA TYR A 280 -12.11 10.87 6.65
C TYR A 280 -13.10 9.82 7.16
N LYS A 281 -14.39 10.14 7.21
CA LYS A 281 -15.42 9.26 7.78
C LYS A 281 -15.59 7.95 7.00
N ASP A 282 -15.38 8.05 5.69
CA ASP A 282 -15.62 7.06 4.65
C ASP A 282 -14.66 7.33 3.48
N THR A 283 -14.74 6.54 2.40
CA THR A 283 -13.84 6.69 1.25
C THR A 283 -14.33 7.62 0.13
N SER A 284 -15.49 8.27 0.30
CA SER A 284 -15.89 9.41 -0.54
C SER A 284 -15.07 10.66 -0.22
N GLN A 285 -14.67 10.84 1.06
CA GLN A 285 -13.92 12.01 1.51
C GLN A 285 -12.46 12.00 1.03
N TRP A 286 -11.92 13.17 0.68
CA TRP A 286 -10.62 13.36 0.03
C TRP A 286 -9.87 14.60 0.54
N LYS A 287 -8.59 14.76 0.18
CA LYS A 287 -7.83 16.01 0.38
C LYS A 287 -7.34 16.51 -0.98
N PRO A 288 -7.76 17.69 -1.47
CA PRO A 288 -7.43 18.18 -2.81
C PRO A 288 -5.92 18.46 -2.97
N PHE A 289 -5.44 18.49 -4.21
CA PHE A 289 -4.04 18.79 -4.52
C PHE A 289 -3.66 20.23 -4.14
N HIS A 290 -2.85 20.36 -3.09
CA HIS A 290 -2.36 21.62 -2.52
C HIS A 290 -0.85 21.52 -2.22
N PHE A 291 -0.21 22.66 -1.97
CA PHE A 291 1.11 22.70 -1.35
C PHE A 291 0.95 23.00 0.14
N ASP A 292 1.82 22.48 1.01
CA ASP A 292 1.88 22.91 2.40
C ASP A 292 2.39 24.34 2.50
N ALA A 293 1.98 25.04 3.57
CA ALA A 293 2.19 26.48 3.72
C ALA A 293 3.67 26.92 3.64
N ALA A 294 4.62 26.04 3.97
CA ALA A 294 6.05 26.29 3.80
C ALA A 294 6.47 26.61 2.34
N ALA A 295 5.79 26.08 1.32
CA ALA A 295 6.11 26.39 -0.08
C ALA A 295 5.60 27.76 -0.55
N VAL A 296 4.74 28.43 0.23
CA VAL A 296 4.07 29.70 -0.14
C VAL A 296 4.24 30.84 0.87
N LYS A 297 4.76 30.56 2.07
CA LYS A 297 5.01 31.55 3.13
C LYS A 297 6.46 31.47 3.60
N PRO A 298 7.34 32.44 3.25
CA PRO A 298 8.76 32.39 3.60
C PRO A 298 9.06 32.28 5.10
N HIS A 299 8.25 32.90 5.97
CA HIS A 299 8.40 32.78 7.43
C HIS A 299 8.06 31.38 7.97
N ILE A 300 7.34 30.55 7.20
CA ILE A 300 7.10 29.14 7.54
C ILE A 300 8.22 28.27 6.95
N ALA A 301 8.65 28.55 5.71
CA ALA A 301 9.82 27.89 5.09
C ALA A 301 11.09 27.96 5.96
N ALA A 302 11.26 29.07 6.69
CA ALA A 302 12.38 29.28 7.62
C ALA A 302 12.37 28.37 8.87
N ILE A 303 11.27 27.68 9.16
CA ILE A 303 11.11 26.81 10.35
C ILE A 303 10.54 25.41 10.05
N GLN A 304 10.14 25.14 8.81
CA GLN A 304 9.59 23.85 8.37
C GLN A 304 10.22 23.44 7.04
N ASN A 305 11.01 22.36 7.07
CA ASN A 305 11.62 21.76 5.87
C ASN A 305 11.08 20.35 5.56
N PHE A 306 10.29 19.76 6.45
CA PHE A 306 9.80 18.38 6.35
C PHE A 306 8.36 18.23 6.82
N THR A 307 7.54 17.53 6.03
CA THR A 307 6.17 17.11 6.37
C THR A 307 6.16 15.61 6.59
N VAL A 308 5.56 15.14 7.70
CA VAL A 308 5.39 13.72 8.03
C VAL A 308 3.90 13.42 8.24
N GLY A 309 3.37 12.39 7.59
CA GLY A 309 1.98 11.96 7.71
C GLY A 309 1.85 10.46 7.99
N ILE A 310 1.22 10.11 9.11
CA ILE A 310 0.88 8.74 9.51
C ILE A 310 -0.61 8.47 9.26
N SER A 311 -0.91 7.28 8.72
CA SER A 311 -2.26 6.85 8.38
C SER A 311 -2.76 5.76 9.33
N PHE A 312 -4.02 5.86 9.77
CA PHE A 312 -4.71 4.79 10.51
C PHE A 312 -6.09 4.54 9.94
N GLY A 313 -6.62 3.33 10.08
CA GLY A 313 -7.89 2.89 9.51
C GLY A 313 -7.73 2.30 8.10
N VAL A 314 -8.60 2.68 7.17
CA VAL A 314 -8.61 2.08 5.83
C VAL A 314 -7.45 2.55 4.95
N THR A 315 -6.89 1.64 4.15
CA THR A 315 -5.89 1.97 3.11
C THR A 315 -6.48 2.95 2.09
N ARG A 316 -5.77 4.06 1.85
CA ARG A 316 -6.09 5.09 0.84
C ARG A 316 -4.81 5.60 0.19
N ASP A 317 -4.88 6.09 -1.04
CA ASP A 317 -3.72 6.65 -1.73
C ASP A 317 -3.41 8.08 -1.27
N ALA A 318 -2.20 8.28 -0.74
CA ALA A 318 -1.56 9.59 -0.70
C ALA A 318 -0.91 9.84 -2.06
N ALA A 319 -1.24 10.97 -2.69
CA ALA A 319 -0.83 11.27 -4.05
C ALA A 319 -0.07 12.59 -4.14
N PHE A 320 0.89 12.62 -5.05
CA PHE A 320 1.71 13.77 -5.43
C PHE A 320 1.43 14.10 -6.90
N GLU A 321 1.05 15.34 -7.19
CA GLU A 321 0.80 15.86 -8.53
C GLU A 321 1.84 16.94 -8.87
N HIS A 322 2.62 16.72 -9.93
CA HIS A 322 3.65 17.67 -10.35
C HIS A 322 3.01 19.01 -10.77
N GLY A 323 3.38 20.09 -10.08
CA GLY A 323 2.65 21.36 -10.09
C GLY A 323 2.45 21.98 -11.47
N LYS A 324 3.36 21.72 -12.42
CA LYS A 324 3.26 22.17 -13.82
C LYS A 324 2.59 21.15 -14.75
N THR A 325 3.14 19.94 -14.86
CA THR A 325 2.73 18.93 -15.86
C THR A 325 1.47 18.16 -15.51
N LYS A 326 0.99 18.24 -14.27
CA LYS A 326 -0.17 17.47 -13.75
C LYS A 326 0.00 15.95 -13.77
N THR A 327 1.24 15.48 -13.89
CA THR A 327 1.61 14.07 -13.70
C THR A 327 1.38 13.68 -12.25
N VAL A 328 0.59 12.62 -12.01
CA VAL A 328 0.31 12.10 -10.66
C VAL A 328 1.14 10.86 -10.38
N VAL A 329 1.70 10.78 -9.18
CA VAL A 329 2.28 9.57 -8.58
C VAL A 329 1.54 9.33 -7.26
N SER A 330 1.06 8.12 -7.00
CA SER A 330 0.42 7.78 -5.73
C SER A 330 1.13 6.67 -4.99
N VAL A 331 0.98 6.66 -3.67
CA VAL A 331 1.48 5.63 -2.79
C VAL A 331 0.35 5.24 -1.81
N PRO A 332 -0.16 4.00 -1.87
CA PRO A 332 -1.13 3.49 -0.91
C PRO A 332 -0.59 3.61 0.52
N GLN A 333 -1.42 4.14 1.43
CA GLN A 333 -1.11 4.28 2.85
C GLN A 333 -2.03 3.38 3.69
N PRO A 334 -1.60 2.13 3.99
CA PRO A 334 -2.26 1.28 4.97
C PRO A 334 -2.28 1.88 6.39
N ASP A 335 -3.06 1.24 7.26
CA ASP A 335 -2.98 1.41 8.71
C ASP A 335 -1.53 1.23 9.21
N GLY A 336 -1.05 2.15 10.05
CA GLY A 336 0.30 2.13 10.62
C GLY A 336 1.41 2.67 9.71
N CYS A 337 1.12 2.96 8.43
CA CYS A 337 2.13 3.42 7.47
C CYS A 337 2.34 4.94 7.50
N VAL A 338 3.61 5.35 7.55
CA VAL A 338 4.03 6.75 7.40
C VAL A 338 4.48 7.02 5.97
N TYR A 339 4.08 8.18 5.44
CA TYR A 339 4.76 8.86 4.34
C TYR A 339 5.26 10.23 4.80
N ALA A 340 6.41 10.66 4.31
CA ALA A 340 6.97 11.98 4.59
C ALA A 340 7.56 12.58 3.31
N PHE A 341 7.75 13.90 3.27
CA PHE A 341 8.33 14.57 2.12
C PHE A 341 9.05 15.87 2.49
N ALA A 342 10.09 16.19 1.70
CA ALA A 342 11.01 17.29 1.94
C ALA A 342 10.63 18.60 1.21
N LYS A 343 11.32 19.69 1.57
CA LYS A 343 11.02 21.06 1.15
C LYS A 343 10.85 21.25 -0.37
N ASP A 344 11.75 20.72 -1.20
CA ASP A 344 11.67 20.90 -2.65
C ASP A 344 10.56 20.02 -3.25
N THR A 345 10.32 18.83 -2.68
CA THR A 345 9.13 18.03 -3.02
C THR A 345 7.86 18.85 -2.85
N ASN A 346 7.71 19.54 -1.72
CA ASN A 346 6.55 20.41 -1.45
C ASN A 346 6.49 21.69 -2.31
N VAL A 347 7.58 22.10 -2.97
CA VAL A 347 7.59 23.24 -3.91
C VAL A 347 7.30 22.78 -5.35
N ILE A 348 7.74 21.58 -5.73
CA ILE A 348 7.59 21.04 -7.09
C ILE A 348 6.26 20.28 -7.25
N TRP A 349 5.80 19.57 -6.22
CA TRP A 349 4.62 18.69 -6.24
C TRP A 349 3.56 19.17 -5.26
N ARG A 350 2.33 19.32 -5.76
CA ARG A 350 1.15 19.38 -4.91
C ARG A 350 0.91 17.99 -4.34
N HIS A 351 0.31 17.87 -3.16
CA HIS A 351 -0.04 16.58 -2.57
C HIS A 351 -1.50 16.56 -2.10
N GLY A 352 -2.04 15.36 -1.88
CA GLY A 352 -3.44 15.14 -1.51
C GLY A 352 -3.73 13.69 -1.12
N ILE A 353 -4.97 13.40 -0.76
CA ILE A 353 -5.51 12.06 -0.51
C ILE A 353 -6.62 11.83 -1.54
N LEU A 354 -6.53 10.77 -2.34
CA LEU A 354 -7.48 10.52 -3.42
C LEU A 354 -8.82 9.96 -2.90
N GLN A 355 -9.93 10.34 -3.54
CA GLN A 355 -11.23 9.69 -3.36
C GLN A 355 -11.19 8.27 -3.95
N ASP A 356 -11.82 7.29 -3.29
CA ASP A 356 -11.96 5.94 -3.86
C ASP A 356 -13.18 5.85 -4.79
N VAL A 357 -13.06 5.01 -5.82
CA VAL A 357 -14.18 4.58 -6.66
C VAL A 357 -14.08 3.05 -6.83
N PRO A 358 -15.05 2.25 -6.33
CA PRO A 358 -16.23 2.64 -5.58
C PRO A 358 -15.92 3.16 -4.16
N VAL A 359 -16.87 3.92 -3.61
CA VAL A 359 -16.86 4.36 -2.21
C VAL A 359 -17.14 3.18 -1.27
N ARG A 360 -16.54 3.22 -0.08
CA ARG A 360 -16.63 2.24 1.00
C ARG A 360 -16.88 2.98 2.31
N GLU A 361 -17.72 2.44 3.19
CA GLU A 361 -18.05 3.01 4.51
C GLU A 361 -16.96 2.68 5.55
N GLU A 362 -15.70 2.97 5.19
CA GLU A 362 -14.52 2.69 6.00
C GLU A 362 -13.74 3.98 6.29
N GLY A 363 -13.55 4.30 7.57
CA GLY A 363 -12.89 5.54 7.99
C GLY A 363 -11.36 5.49 7.96
N ARG A 364 -10.73 6.66 7.80
CA ARG A 364 -9.27 6.86 7.88
C ARG A 364 -8.93 8.10 8.70
N ILE A 365 -7.87 8.03 9.48
CA ILE A 365 -7.23 9.17 10.15
C ILE A 365 -5.93 9.52 9.40
N SER A 366 -5.56 10.79 9.39
CA SER A 366 -4.19 11.24 9.16
C SER A 366 -3.75 12.20 10.24
N VAL A 367 -2.75 11.80 11.02
CA VAL A 367 -2.00 12.75 11.85
C VAL A 367 -0.84 13.25 11.00
N ILE A 368 -0.76 14.57 10.82
CA ILE A 368 0.35 15.24 10.14
C ILE A 368 1.17 15.99 11.19
N ALA A 369 2.49 15.91 11.07
CA ALA A 369 3.46 16.72 11.80
C ALA A 369 4.32 17.48 10.79
N TRP A 370 4.45 18.79 10.98
CA TRP A 370 5.33 19.66 10.20
C TRP A 370 6.43 20.19 11.09
N GLY A 371 7.68 20.14 10.62
CA GLY A 371 8.81 20.56 11.43
C GLY A 371 10.11 20.65 10.65
N TRP A 372 11.19 20.66 11.41
CA TRP A 372 12.55 20.73 10.90
C TRP A 372 13.30 19.42 11.16
N VAL A 373 14.03 18.94 10.15
CA VAL A 373 15.06 17.89 10.28
C VAL A 373 16.39 18.42 9.78
N ASP A 374 17.46 18.15 10.53
CA ASP A 374 18.82 18.55 10.15
C ASP A 374 19.47 17.56 9.18
N ASN A 375 20.60 17.97 8.59
CA ASN A 375 21.44 17.16 7.70
C ASN A 375 20.74 16.69 6.39
N MET A 376 19.60 17.27 6.03
CA MET A 376 18.97 17.10 4.72
C MET A 376 19.91 17.59 3.61
N ALA A 377 20.23 16.74 2.64
CA ALA A 377 21.08 17.11 1.51
C ALA A 377 20.31 17.95 0.47
N ASP A 378 20.77 19.17 0.21
CA ASP A 378 20.15 20.05 -0.79
C ASP A 378 20.52 19.64 -2.21
N ILE A 379 19.49 19.29 -2.99
CA ILE A 379 19.62 18.98 -4.41
C ILE A 379 19.53 20.29 -5.19
N ALA A 380 20.68 20.77 -5.68
CA ALA A 380 20.80 22.02 -6.42
C ALA A 380 19.70 22.18 -7.50
N SER A 381 18.88 23.23 -7.33
CA SER A 381 17.84 23.56 -8.30
C SER A 381 18.49 24.02 -9.63
N PRO A 382 18.01 23.59 -10.80
CA PRO A 382 18.59 23.97 -12.10
C PRO A 382 18.71 25.49 -12.34
N ALA A 383 17.94 26.31 -11.61
CA ALA A 383 18.03 27.77 -11.66
C ALA A 383 19.37 28.34 -11.14
N ALA A 384 20.12 27.60 -10.32
CA ALA A 384 21.42 28.04 -9.78
C ALA A 384 22.62 27.78 -10.71
N ALA A 385 22.40 27.15 -11.87
CA ALA A 385 23.43 26.88 -12.88
C ALA A 385 23.39 27.87 -14.06
N ALA A 386 22.67 29.00 -13.91
CA ALA A 386 22.41 29.99 -14.95
C ALA A 386 22.37 31.42 -14.36
N SER A 387 23.46 31.81 -13.69
CA SER A 387 23.72 33.14 -13.13
C SER A 387 25.20 33.47 -13.22
#